data_AF-A0A959IE06-F1
#
_entry.id   AF-A0A959IE06-F1
#
_cell.length_a   1.000
_cell.length_b   1.000
_cell.length_c   1.000
_cell.angle_alpha   90.00
_cell.angle_beta   90.00
_cell.angle_gamma   90.00
#
_symmetry.space_group_name_H-M   'P 1'
#
loop_
_entity.id
_entity.type
_entity.pdbx_description
1 polymer ?
#
loop_
_entity_poly.entity_id
_entity_poly.type
_entity_poly.pdbx_seq_one_letter_code
_entity_poly.pdbx_strand_id
1 'polypeptide(L)'
;MYRRKALQHIYLIITLGFCFTQNACKSQDDNNLPTASRELAVEQRATAFFETFAARSDWQKFCSFYRKDLIFDDITLQIHLDSLWQFKSFYNWESEVGNFHKMSPDQDHLSVETLVANDSVAVARGHLNPFYYYDELVDVDWGMDFTIWLYFDDALMIRKQVDWFEYDPAVLEGVVKHYREKGAGVLPDWLKLSRE
;
A
#
# COMPACT_ATOMS: atom_id res chain seq x y z
N MET A 1 34.80 -72.26 -41.34
CA MET A 1 36.13 -72.42 -40.72
C MET A 1 36.00 -71.95 -39.26
N TYR A 2 36.26 -72.83 -38.29
CA TYR A 2 36.21 -72.63 -36.81
C TYR A 2 34.83 -72.31 -36.18
N ARG A 3 34.41 -72.79 -35.00
CA ARG A 3 34.75 -73.93 -34.11
C ARG A 3 33.66 -73.98 -33.02
N ARG A 4 33.09 -75.17 -32.79
CA ARG A 4 32.84 -75.86 -31.50
C ARG A 4 32.18 -75.16 -30.28
N LYS A 5 31.15 -75.89 -29.77
CA LYS A 5 30.85 -76.32 -28.37
C LYS A 5 30.35 -75.25 -27.39
N ALA A 6 29.17 -75.36 -26.75
CA ALA A 6 28.56 -76.40 -25.90
C ALA A 6 28.87 -76.23 -24.39
N LEU A 7 27.85 -76.57 -23.58
CA LEU A 7 27.74 -76.67 -22.11
C LEU A 7 27.55 -75.34 -21.34
N GLN A 8 26.45 -75.09 -20.61
CA GLN A 8 25.77 -75.77 -19.48
C GLN A 8 26.09 -75.09 -18.12
N HIS A 9 25.09 -75.13 -17.22
CA HIS A 9 25.01 -74.61 -15.83
C HIS A 9 24.37 -73.21 -15.74
N ILE A 10 23.04 -73.11 -15.51
CA ILE A 10 22.35 -73.24 -14.21
C ILE A 10 23.01 -72.38 -13.13
N TYR A 11 22.42 -71.23 -12.83
CA TYR A 11 22.17 -70.79 -11.45
C TYR A 11 20.91 -69.92 -11.41
N LEU A 12 19.91 -70.46 -10.72
CA LEU A 12 18.68 -69.83 -10.26
C LEU A 12 19.05 -68.92 -9.07
N ILE A 13 18.87 -67.61 -9.20
CA ILE A 13 18.89 -66.69 -8.05
C ILE A 13 17.56 -65.97 -8.01
N ILE A 14 16.69 -66.49 -7.14
CA ILE A 14 15.47 -65.86 -6.66
C ILE A 14 15.91 -64.67 -5.81
N THR A 15 15.66 -63.44 -6.27
CA THR A 15 15.70 -62.25 -5.41
C THR A 15 14.27 -61.84 -5.11
N LEU A 16 13.82 -62.22 -3.91
CA LEU A 16 12.66 -61.66 -3.22
C LEU A 16 12.91 -60.15 -3.06
N GLY A 17 12.29 -59.36 -3.93
CA GLY A 17 12.16 -57.91 -3.74
C GLY A 17 11.19 -57.65 -2.61
N PHE A 18 11.74 -57.36 -1.44
CA PHE A 18 11.06 -56.97 -0.21
C PHE A 18 10.17 -55.74 -0.49
N CYS A 19 8.84 -55.94 -0.49
CA CYS A 19 7.86 -54.85 -0.41
C CYS A 19 7.88 -54.26 1.01
N PHE A 20 8.73 -53.28 1.25
CA PHE A 20 8.52 -52.31 2.32
C PHE A 20 7.72 -51.14 1.73
N THR A 21 6.39 -51.28 1.68
CA THR A 21 5.52 -50.11 1.60
C THR A 21 5.57 -49.45 2.97
N GLN A 22 6.50 -48.49 3.12
CA GLN A 22 6.42 -47.52 4.19
C GLN A 22 5.12 -46.74 3.97
N ASN A 23 4.10 -47.08 4.75
CA ASN A 23 3.01 -46.16 5.05
C ASN A 23 3.64 -44.97 5.79
N ALA A 24 4.18 -44.03 5.03
CA ALA A 24 4.38 -42.68 5.50
C ALA A 24 2.98 -42.16 5.87
N CYS A 25 2.69 -42.19 7.17
CA CYS A 25 1.64 -41.39 7.76
C CYS A 25 1.99 -39.94 7.42
N LYS A 26 1.48 -39.45 6.29
CA LYS A 26 1.34 -38.02 6.06
C LYS A 26 0.38 -37.56 7.13
N SER A 27 0.92 -37.00 8.21
CA SER A 27 0.15 -36.12 9.09
C SER A 27 -0.27 -34.96 8.21
N GLN A 28 -1.45 -35.10 7.63
CA GLN A 28 -2.14 -34.02 6.96
C GLN A 28 -2.68 -33.11 8.06
N ASP A 29 -1.78 -32.28 8.57
CA ASP A 29 -2.10 -31.12 9.41
C ASP A 29 -2.32 -29.92 8.47
N ASP A 30 -3.18 -30.12 7.47
CA ASP A 30 -3.73 -29.05 6.64
C ASP A 30 -4.90 -28.46 7.41
N ASN A 31 -4.67 -27.38 8.16
CA ASN A 31 -5.68 -26.34 8.48
C ASN A 31 -5.12 -25.09 9.20
N ASN A 32 -3.80 -24.95 9.39
CA ASN A 32 -3.20 -23.78 10.07
C ASN A 32 -2.28 -22.94 9.18
N LEU A 33 -2.70 -22.63 7.94
CA LEU A 33 -2.19 -21.46 7.22
C LEU A 33 -3.36 -20.64 6.65
N PRO A 34 -3.81 -19.57 7.34
CA PRO A 34 -4.39 -18.47 6.56
C PRO A 34 -4.15 -17.03 7.05
N THR A 35 -3.73 -16.77 8.29
CA THR A 35 -3.69 -15.39 8.84
C THR A 35 -2.30 -14.74 8.77
N ALA A 36 -1.26 -15.42 9.26
CA ALA A 36 0.11 -14.88 9.28
C ALA A 36 0.67 -14.61 7.86
N SER A 37 0.27 -15.41 6.87
CA SER A 37 0.66 -15.18 5.47
C SER A 37 -0.03 -13.97 4.85
N ARG A 38 -1.26 -13.66 5.28
CA ARG A 38 -2.02 -12.54 4.72
C ARG A 38 -1.63 -11.23 5.39
N GLU A 39 -1.43 -11.24 6.70
CA GLU A 39 -0.86 -10.12 7.46
C GLU A 39 0.46 -9.64 6.85
N LEU A 40 1.40 -10.56 6.57
CA LEU A 40 2.65 -10.21 5.90
C LEU A 40 2.42 -9.59 4.51
N ALA A 41 1.44 -10.08 3.75
CA ALA A 41 1.12 -9.53 2.43
C ALA A 41 0.51 -8.12 2.53
N VAL A 42 -0.33 -7.86 3.53
CA VAL A 42 -0.87 -6.52 3.84
C VAL A 42 0.24 -5.58 4.25
N GLU A 43 1.14 -6.01 5.15
CA GLU A 43 2.30 -5.23 5.58
C GLU A 43 3.17 -4.84 4.38
N GLN A 44 3.56 -5.81 3.55
CA GLN A 44 4.36 -5.56 2.34
C GLN A 44 3.67 -4.60 1.37
N ARG A 45 2.34 -4.74 1.19
CA ARG A 45 1.55 -3.86 0.32
C ARG A 45 1.49 -2.43 0.87
N ALA A 46 1.31 -2.28 2.19
CA ALA A 46 1.31 -1.00 2.86
C ALA A 46 2.69 -0.33 2.83
N THR A 47 3.77 -1.07 3.05
CA THR A 47 5.15 -0.57 2.90
C THR A 47 5.38 -0.03 1.50
N ALA A 48 5.03 -0.78 0.46
CA ALA A 48 5.18 -0.33 -0.93
C ALA A 48 4.32 0.92 -1.25
N PHE A 49 3.14 1.03 -0.63
CA PHE A 49 2.30 2.22 -0.71
C PHE A 49 3.00 3.44 -0.08
N PHE A 50 3.46 3.32 1.16
CA PHE A 50 4.11 4.42 1.88
C PHE A 50 5.44 4.83 1.24
N GLU A 51 6.24 3.90 0.73
CA GLU A 51 7.45 4.22 -0.06
C GLU A 51 7.11 5.01 -1.32
N THR A 52 6.01 4.66 -2.01
CA THR A 52 5.56 5.40 -3.19
C THR A 52 5.05 6.79 -2.82
N PHE A 53 4.36 6.93 -1.69
CA PHE A 53 3.88 8.20 -1.19
C PHE A 53 5.04 9.10 -0.71
N ALA A 54 5.99 8.54 0.03
CA ALA A 54 7.20 9.21 0.46
C ALA A 54 8.02 9.75 -0.72
N ALA A 55 8.23 8.94 -1.76
CA ALA A 55 8.93 9.42 -2.94
C ALA A 55 8.18 10.55 -3.68
N ARG A 56 6.83 10.51 -3.66
CA ARG A 56 5.89 11.43 -4.34
C ARG A 56 6.26 11.71 -5.80
N SER A 57 6.73 10.70 -6.52
CA SER A 57 7.24 10.82 -7.89
C SER A 57 6.48 10.00 -8.93
N ASP A 58 5.60 9.09 -8.51
CA ASP A 58 4.86 8.19 -9.39
C ASP A 58 3.37 8.18 -9.03
N TRP A 59 2.63 9.16 -9.58
CA TRP A 59 1.20 9.33 -9.35
C TRP A 59 0.38 8.12 -9.80
N GLN A 60 0.75 7.52 -10.95
CA GLN A 60 0.04 6.38 -11.49
C GLN A 60 0.19 5.17 -10.56
N LYS A 61 1.40 4.89 -10.07
CA LYS A 61 1.64 3.83 -9.08
C LYS A 61 0.93 4.11 -7.78
N PHE A 62 0.98 5.34 -7.25
CA PHE A 62 0.24 5.72 -6.05
C PHE A 62 -1.26 5.42 -6.19
N CYS A 63 -1.86 5.81 -7.31
CA CYS A 63 -3.26 5.53 -7.59
C CYS A 63 -3.56 4.04 -7.81
N SER A 64 -2.57 3.23 -8.19
CA SER A 64 -2.75 1.81 -8.49
C SER A 64 -2.96 0.93 -7.24
N PHE A 65 -2.72 1.48 -6.04
CA PHE A 65 -2.98 0.76 -4.80
C PHE A 65 -4.47 0.71 -4.44
N TYR A 66 -5.30 1.57 -5.01
CA TYR A 66 -6.69 1.75 -4.61
C TYR A 66 -7.69 1.03 -5.50
N ARG A 67 -8.82 0.63 -4.90
CA ARG A 67 -10.03 0.28 -5.65
C ARG A 67 -10.64 1.52 -6.32
N LYS A 68 -11.48 1.29 -7.34
CA LYS A 68 -12.22 2.37 -8.02
C LYS A 68 -13.28 3.02 -7.12
N ASP A 69 -13.91 2.23 -6.24
CA ASP A 69 -14.93 2.58 -5.27
C ASP A 69 -14.34 2.79 -3.86
N LEU A 70 -13.12 3.34 -3.77
CA LEU A 70 -12.49 3.61 -2.48
C LEU A 70 -13.29 4.63 -1.65
N ILE A 71 -13.27 4.47 -0.34
CA ILE A 71 -13.74 5.48 0.61
C ILE A 71 -12.54 6.18 1.23
N PHE A 72 -12.46 7.51 1.13
CA PHE A 72 -11.41 8.31 1.75
C PHE A 72 -12.04 9.28 2.74
N ASP A 73 -11.54 9.24 3.97
CA ASP A 73 -11.92 10.16 5.03
C ASP A 73 -10.67 10.91 5.49
N ASP A 74 -10.69 12.24 5.43
CA ASP A 74 -9.75 13.08 6.17
C ASP A 74 -10.47 13.63 7.40
N ILE A 75 -10.06 13.17 8.59
CA ILE A 75 -10.77 13.48 9.83
C ILE A 75 -10.59 14.94 10.21
N THR A 76 -9.38 15.50 10.02
CA THR A 76 -9.09 16.86 10.47
C THR A 76 -9.70 17.89 9.51
N LEU A 77 -9.67 17.64 8.20
CA LEU A 77 -10.32 18.49 7.20
C LEU A 77 -11.82 18.25 7.05
N GLN A 78 -12.37 17.20 7.69
CA GLN A 78 -13.75 16.75 7.55
C GLN A 78 -14.15 16.47 6.09
N ILE A 79 -13.23 15.88 5.33
CA ILE A 79 -13.45 15.53 3.93
C ILE A 79 -13.88 14.07 3.84
N HIS A 80 -14.89 13.81 3.01
CA HIS A 80 -15.33 12.47 2.64
C HIS A 80 -15.38 12.35 1.12
N LEU A 81 -14.67 11.37 0.57
CA LEU A 81 -14.66 11.05 -0.85
C LEU A 81 -15.07 9.59 -1.04
N ASP A 82 -15.95 9.32 -2.00
CA ASP A 82 -16.57 8.02 -2.20
C ASP A 82 -16.11 7.28 -3.47
N SER A 83 -15.07 7.80 -4.12
CA SER A 83 -14.49 7.17 -5.30
C SER A 83 -13.04 7.57 -5.56
N LEU A 84 -12.33 6.71 -6.29
CA LEU A 84 -10.98 7.00 -6.78
C LEU A 84 -10.93 8.23 -7.68
N TRP A 85 -12.01 8.53 -8.40
CA TRP A 85 -12.07 9.73 -9.22
C TRP A 85 -12.05 10.99 -8.34
N GLN A 86 -12.89 11.04 -7.29
CA GLN A 86 -12.89 12.17 -6.36
C GLN A 86 -11.56 12.30 -5.62
N PHE A 87 -11.01 11.17 -5.16
CA PHE A 87 -9.68 11.12 -4.52
C PHE A 87 -8.59 11.68 -5.43
N LYS A 88 -8.57 11.27 -6.72
CA LYS A 88 -7.61 11.79 -7.70
C LYS A 88 -7.77 13.29 -7.93
N SER A 89 -8.99 13.79 -8.00
CA SER A 89 -9.26 15.23 -8.14
C SER A 89 -8.83 16.01 -6.91
N PHE A 90 -8.97 15.43 -5.71
CA PHE A 90 -8.55 16.06 -4.45
C PHE A 90 -7.03 16.15 -4.33
N TYR A 91 -6.32 15.01 -4.46
CA TYR A 91 -4.86 14.98 -4.29
C TYR A 91 -4.11 15.56 -5.49
N ASN A 92 -4.56 15.25 -6.70
CA ASN A 92 -4.12 15.77 -8.01
C ASN A 92 -2.63 16.19 -8.13
N TRP A 93 -1.70 15.32 -7.75
CA TRP A 93 -0.25 15.62 -7.72
C TRP A 93 0.27 16.15 -9.06
N GLU A 94 -0.29 15.67 -10.18
CA GLU A 94 0.11 16.09 -11.53
C GLU A 94 -0.24 17.54 -11.84
N SER A 95 -1.30 18.08 -11.23
CA SER A 95 -1.70 19.49 -11.41
C SER A 95 -0.97 20.46 -10.48
N GLU A 96 -0.37 19.94 -9.40
CA GLU A 96 0.41 20.72 -8.44
C GLU A 96 1.85 20.98 -8.90
N VAL A 97 2.20 20.55 -10.13
CA VAL A 97 3.52 20.80 -10.72
C VAL A 97 3.77 22.32 -10.75
N GLY A 98 4.73 22.76 -9.93
CA GLY A 98 5.08 24.17 -9.74
C GLY A 98 4.52 24.81 -8.47
N ASN A 99 3.47 24.24 -7.87
CA ASN A 99 2.94 24.68 -6.57
C ASN A 99 3.51 23.86 -5.41
N PHE A 100 3.90 22.59 -5.62
CA PHE A 100 4.53 21.76 -4.61
C PHE A 100 5.96 21.40 -5.01
N HIS A 101 6.91 21.53 -4.09
CA HIS A 101 8.21 20.87 -4.23
C HIS A 101 8.87 20.54 -2.88
N LYS A 102 9.66 19.45 -2.89
CA LYS A 102 10.48 19.04 -1.75
C LYS A 102 11.65 20.01 -1.57
N MET A 103 12.30 19.99 -0.40
CA MET A 103 13.51 20.79 -0.15
C MET A 103 14.66 20.38 -1.07
N SER A 104 14.72 19.09 -1.43
CA SER A 104 15.64 18.56 -2.43
C SER A 104 14.98 17.41 -3.21
N PRO A 105 15.46 17.10 -4.44
CA PRO A 105 14.90 16.01 -5.25
C PRO A 105 14.92 14.64 -4.56
N ASP A 106 15.97 14.37 -3.77
CA ASP A 106 16.22 13.07 -3.13
C ASP A 106 15.58 12.95 -1.73
N GLN A 107 15.04 14.04 -1.18
CA GLN A 107 14.32 13.99 0.09
C GLN A 107 13.01 13.22 -0.07
N ASP A 108 12.61 12.42 0.91
CA ASP A 108 11.25 11.89 0.96
C ASP A 108 10.27 12.95 1.46
N HIS A 109 9.05 12.97 0.93
CA HIS A 109 7.98 13.87 1.36
C HIS A 109 7.45 13.52 2.75
N LEU A 110 7.48 12.25 3.15
CA LEU A 110 7.04 11.79 4.46
C LEU A 110 7.97 10.73 5.01
N SER A 111 7.92 10.53 6.32
CA SER A 111 8.67 9.48 6.99
C SER A 111 7.74 8.66 7.88
N VAL A 112 7.71 7.35 7.67
CA VAL A 112 6.95 6.40 8.50
C VAL A 112 7.85 5.94 9.65
N GLU A 113 7.38 6.15 10.87
CA GLU A 113 8.08 5.74 12.10
C GLU A 113 7.63 4.37 12.58
N THR A 114 6.34 4.07 12.39
CA THR A 114 5.74 2.80 12.79
C THR A 114 4.71 2.39 11.76
N LEU A 115 4.80 1.14 11.34
CA LEU A 115 3.78 0.47 10.55
C LEU A 115 3.37 -0.79 11.30
N VAL A 116 2.08 -0.95 11.54
CA VAL A 116 1.52 -2.20 12.07
C VAL A 116 0.45 -2.68 11.11
N ALA A 117 0.38 -4.00 10.92
CA ALA A 117 -0.58 -4.61 10.01
C ALA A 117 -1.25 -5.81 10.67
N ASN A 118 -2.43 -6.15 10.17
CA ASN A 118 -3.08 -7.43 10.36
C ASN A 118 -3.57 -7.95 8.99
N ASP A 119 -4.47 -8.93 8.97
CA ASP A 119 -4.97 -9.56 7.75
C ASP A 119 -5.76 -8.64 6.78
N SER A 120 -6.16 -7.45 7.21
CA SER A 120 -7.08 -6.60 6.45
C SER A 120 -6.85 -5.10 6.64
N VAL A 121 -5.98 -4.70 7.56
CA VAL A 121 -5.71 -3.31 7.92
C VAL A 121 -4.22 -3.11 8.11
N ALA A 122 -3.71 -1.98 7.63
CA ALA A 122 -2.42 -1.44 8.05
C ALA A 122 -2.63 -0.05 8.62
N VAL A 123 -1.89 0.27 9.70
CA VAL A 123 -1.89 1.59 10.32
C VAL A 123 -0.46 2.08 10.37
N ALA A 124 -0.20 3.24 9.79
CA ALA A 124 1.08 3.90 9.87
C ALA A 124 0.98 5.17 10.70
N ARG A 125 2.03 5.41 11.50
CA ARG A 125 2.31 6.68 12.14
C ARG A 125 3.61 7.25 11.58
N GLY A 126 3.65 8.56 11.39
CA GLY A 126 4.85 9.26 10.96
C GLY A 126 4.62 10.77 10.92
N HIS A 127 5.43 11.46 10.14
CA HIS A 127 5.33 12.89 9.92
C HIS A 127 5.65 13.25 8.46
N LEU A 128 5.16 14.41 8.01
CA LEU A 128 5.63 14.98 6.74
C LEU A 128 6.99 15.66 6.95
N ASN A 129 7.88 15.52 5.97
CA ASN A 129 9.14 16.26 5.94
C ASN A 129 8.89 17.66 5.35
N PRO A 130 9.73 18.67 5.67
CA PRO A 130 9.58 20.02 5.15
C PRO A 130 9.44 20.06 3.62
N PHE A 131 8.56 20.91 3.13
CA PHE A 131 8.30 21.10 1.70
C PHE A 131 7.83 22.54 1.44
N TYR A 132 7.85 22.94 0.17
CA TYR A 132 7.27 24.19 -0.27
C TYR A 132 5.91 23.95 -0.89
N TYR A 133 4.96 24.80 -0.54
CA TYR A 133 3.62 24.85 -1.13
C TYR A 133 3.24 26.28 -1.47
N TYR A 134 2.97 26.57 -2.75
CA TYR A 134 2.80 27.92 -3.28
C TYR A 134 3.94 28.88 -2.87
N ASP A 135 5.18 28.43 -3.01
CA ASP A 135 6.42 29.12 -2.63
C ASP A 135 6.59 29.40 -1.12
N GLU A 136 5.63 29.02 -0.29
CA GLU A 136 5.72 29.13 1.17
C GLU A 136 6.36 27.85 1.74
N LEU A 137 7.35 28.02 2.61
CA LEU A 137 7.96 26.91 3.33
C LEU A 137 6.98 26.41 4.39
N VAL A 138 6.56 25.17 4.27
CA VAL A 138 5.92 24.42 5.34
C VAL A 138 7.05 23.72 6.10
N ASP A 139 7.64 24.43 7.06
CA ASP A 139 8.64 23.86 7.97
C ASP A 139 7.95 23.28 9.22
N VAL A 140 8.29 22.02 9.51
CA VAL A 140 7.62 21.22 10.54
C VAL A 140 8.22 21.45 11.94
N ASP A 141 8.54 22.70 12.27
CA ASP A 141 9.01 23.05 13.63
C ASP A 141 7.94 22.70 14.69
N TRP A 142 6.66 22.63 14.29
CA TRP A 142 5.56 22.03 15.05
C TRP A 142 4.50 21.43 14.09
N GLY A 143 4.07 20.19 14.32
CA GLY A 143 2.94 19.56 13.61
C GLY A 143 3.31 18.65 12.43
N MET A 144 2.32 18.37 11.59
CA MET A 144 2.34 17.47 10.42
C MET A 144 2.60 16.00 10.74
N ASP A 145 2.45 15.62 12.01
CA ASP A 145 2.27 14.23 12.42
C ASP A 145 1.03 13.65 11.76
N PHE A 146 1.12 12.39 11.35
CA PHE A 146 0.00 11.68 10.76
C PHE A 146 -0.23 10.32 11.40
N THR A 147 -1.48 9.90 11.32
CA THR A 147 -1.86 8.49 11.41
C THR A 147 -2.75 8.16 10.21
N ILE A 148 -2.32 7.21 9.40
CA ILE A 148 -3.05 6.78 8.19
C ILE A 148 -3.45 5.32 8.36
N TRP A 149 -4.75 5.06 8.21
CA TRP A 149 -5.32 3.71 8.26
C TRP A 149 -5.69 3.28 6.85
N LEU A 150 -5.13 2.16 6.42
CA LEU A 150 -5.39 1.54 5.13
C LEU A 150 -6.17 0.25 5.35
N TYR A 151 -7.39 0.19 4.83
CA TYR A 151 -8.19 -1.02 4.84
C TYR A 151 -8.11 -1.68 3.47
N PHE A 152 -7.76 -2.96 3.46
CA PHE A 152 -7.56 -3.75 2.25
C PHE A 152 -8.79 -4.62 1.97
N ASP A 153 -9.01 -4.93 0.70
CA ASP A 153 -9.90 -6.00 0.26
C ASP A 153 -9.14 -7.31 0.03
N ASP A 154 -9.85 -8.37 -0.39
CA ASP A 154 -9.26 -9.69 -0.61
C ASP A 154 -8.14 -9.68 -1.66
N ALA A 155 -8.19 -8.75 -2.62
CA ALA A 155 -7.18 -8.56 -3.65
C ALA A 155 -6.00 -7.66 -3.24
N LEU A 156 -5.91 -7.28 -1.95
CA LEU A 156 -4.90 -6.37 -1.39
C LEU A 156 -4.94 -4.97 -2.04
N MET A 157 -6.14 -4.55 -2.46
CA MET A 157 -6.41 -3.19 -2.91
C MET A 157 -6.96 -2.38 -1.74
N ILE A 158 -6.52 -1.13 -1.61
CA ILE A 158 -7.02 -0.20 -0.59
C ILE A 158 -8.47 0.14 -0.95
N ARG A 159 -9.40 -0.31 -0.11
CA ARG A 159 -10.85 -0.05 -0.24
C ARG A 159 -11.29 1.14 0.62
N LYS A 160 -10.54 1.43 1.68
CA LYS A 160 -10.79 2.58 2.53
C LYS A 160 -9.47 3.13 3.05
N GLN A 161 -9.35 4.45 3.08
CA GLN A 161 -8.28 5.16 3.76
C GLN A 161 -8.90 6.16 4.75
N VAL A 162 -8.33 6.23 5.95
CA VAL A 162 -8.68 7.23 6.95
C VAL A 162 -7.41 7.94 7.37
N ASP A 163 -7.39 9.24 7.13
CA ASP A 163 -6.26 10.11 7.42
C ASP A 163 -6.59 10.96 8.65
N TRP A 164 -5.67 10.96 9.60
CA TRP A 164 -5.57 11.99 10.62
C TRP A 164 -4.22 12.66 10.44
N PHE A 165 -4.23 13.96 10.20
CA PHE A 165 -3.04 14.80 10.15
C PHE A 165 -3.18 15.93 11.18
N GLU A 166 -2.09 16.23 11.86
CA GLU A 166 -1.93 17.48 12.58
C GLU A 166 -1.54 18.57 11.57
N TYR A 167 -2.53 19.29 11.04
CA TYR A 167 -2.23 20.38 10.12
C TYR A 167 -1.67 21.59 10.84
N ASP A 168 -0.60 22.15 10.29
CA ASP A 168 -0.07 23.44 10.73
C ASP A 168 -1.16 24.53 10.64
N PRO A 169 -1.29 25.42 11.66
CA PRO A 169 -2.29 26.48 11.66
C PRO A 169 -2.25 27.41 10.45
N ALA A 170 -1.08 27.69 9.87
CA ALA A 170 -0.95 28.50 8.66
C ALA A 170 -1.45 27.73 7.42
N VAL A 171 -1.26 26.41 7.36
CA VAL A 171 -1.87 25.55 6.33
C VAL A 171 -3.40 25.57 6.47
N LEU A 172 -3.93 25.38 7.68
CA LEU A 172 -5.36 25.48 7.94
C LEU A 172 -5.91 26.88 7.61
N GLU A 173 -5.18 27.94 7.97
CA GLU A 173 -5.57 29.31 7.66
C GLU A 173 -5.55 29.57 6.15
N GLY A 174 -4.57 29.05 5.41
CA GLY A 174 -4.53 29.12 3.95
C GLY A 174 -5.74 28.44 3.30
N VAL A 175 -6.07 27.23 3.76
CA VAL A 175 -7.25 26.49 3.33
C VAL A 175 -8.53 27.28 3.67
N VAL A 176 -8.68 27.74 4.91
CA VAL A 176 -9.84 28.52 5.37
C VAL A 176 -9.97 29.86 4.65
N LYS A 177 -8.86 30.56 4.38
CA LYS A 177 -8.83 31.82 3.66
C LYS A 177 -9.30 31.63 2.22
N HIS A 178 -8.82 30.59 1.55
CA HIS A 178 -9.32 30.19 0.23
C HIS A 178 -10.85 29.97 0.27
N TYR A 179 -11.35 29.25 1.28
CA TYR A 179 -12.80 29.06 1.47
C TYR A 179 -13.55 30.36 1.74
N ARG A 180 -12.98 31.31 2.50
CA ARG A 180 -13.62 32.61 2.79
C ARG A 180 -13.69 33.51 1.56
N GLU A 181 -12.63 33.54 0.76
CA GLU A 181 -12.54 34.38 -0.44
C GLU A 181 -13.41 33.84 -1.58
N LYS A 182 -13.62 32.53 -1.65
CA LYS A 182 -14.44 31.86 -2.67
C LYS A 182 -15.87 31.55 -2.21
N GLY A 183 -16.14 31.63 -0.91
CA GLY A 183 -17.44 31.38 -0.27
C GLY A 183 -17.52 30.01 0.41
N ALA A 184 -17.97 29.98 1.67
CA ALA A 184 -18.23 28.73 2.39
C ALA A 184 -19.34 27.94 1.67
N GLY A 185 -19.01 26.73 1.19
CA GLY A 185 -19.88 25.89 0.36
C GLY A 185 -19.59 25.95 -1.14
N VAL A 186 -18.69 26.82 -1.59
CA VAL A 186 -18.13 26.75 -2.94
C VAL A 186 -16.87 25.90 -2.86
N LEU A 187 -17.01 24.61 -3.21
CA LEU A 187 -15.84 23.76 -3.42
C LEU A 187 -14.98 24.42 -4.52
N PRO A 188 -13.64 24.50 -4.34
CA PRO A 188 -12.73 24.93 -5.39
C PRO A 188 -13.07 24.23 -6.71
N ASP A 189 -12.83 24.84 -7.87
CA ASP A 189 -13.17 24.20 -9.16
C ASP A 189 -12.54 22.80 -9.31
N TRP A 190 -11.34 22.59 -8.74
CA TRP A 190 -10.67 21.30 -8.69
C TRP A 190 -11.29 20.30 -7.70
N LEU A 191 -12.06 20.78 -6.72
CA LEU A 191 -12.82 20.02 -5.73
C LEU A 191 -14.33 20.03 -6.03
N LYS A 192 -14.77 20.51 -7.19
CA LYS A 192 -16.17 20.33 -7.65
C LYS A 192 -16.34 18.88 -8.06
N LEU A 193 -16.68 18.04 -7.08
CA LEU A 193 -16.81 16.58 -7.22
C LEU A 193 -18.12 16.13 -7.90
N SER A 194 -18.92 17.06 -8.45
CA SER A 194 -20.09 16.72 -9.23
C SER A 194 -19.69 16.37 -10.67
N ARG A 195 -20.06 15.18 -11.15
CA ARG A 195 -20.07 14.90 -12.58
C ARG A 195 -21.17 15.72 -13.23
N GLU A 196 -20.84 16.56 -14.22
CA GLU A 196 -21.80 16.99 -15.25
C GLU A 196 -22.14 15.82 -16.18
#